data_AF-A0A9D5VA02-F1
#
_entry.id   AF-A0A9D5VA02-F1
#
_cell.length_a   1.000
_cell.length_b   1.000
_cell.length_c   1.000
_cell.angle_alpha   90.00
_cell.angle_beta   90.00
_cell.angle_gamma   90.00
#
_symmetry.space_group_name_H-M   'P 1'
#
loop_
_entity.id
_entity.type
_entity.pdbx_description
1 polymer ?
#
loop_
_entity_poly.entity_id
_entity_poly.type
_entity_poly.pdbx_seq_one_letter_code
_entity_poly.pdbx_strand_id
1 'polypeptide(L)'
;MSPFRALLKINSWAGTVTHATGLPEFSPKEDKEGHYIWRTMGDSKVRSSHSEREGQVFSWDHPPAGGHPGEAPGCRCWPEAVKVEKDCEELRRKIEAAENNLQKAEQRFNEAAKQFNEAQEAILQKREECDRQVKEFLIEAGFGGIAGGITGGALGAAREIGGSVAMHAEDIYGSCIDNGNESDQYKKAKDEMDSAVSWMMYYRKELEGYRSEYEQGKCQG
;
A
#
# COMPACT_ATOMS: atom_id res chain seq x y z
N MET A 1 33.15 -3.36 34.05
CA MET A 1 32.69 -1.96 34.13
C MET A 1 32.62 -1.41 32.71
N SER A 2 31.41 -1.15 32.21
CA SER A 2 31.16 -0.15 31.14
C SER A 2 31.36 1.25 31.75
N PRO A 3 31.56 2.37 31.01
CA PRO A 3 30.52 2.88 30.10
C PRO A 3 30.98 3.58 28.80
N PHE A 4 30.17 3.36 27.75
CA PHE A 4 29.64 4.32 26.76
C PHE A 4 30.56 5.27 25.96
N ARG A 5 30.55 5.13 24.63
CA ARG A 5 30.01 6.17 23.74
C ARG A 5 29.52 5.57 22.41
N ALA A 6 28.30 5.94 22.05
CA ALA A 6 27.54 5.48 20.90
C ALA A 6 27.79 6.37 19.65
N LEU A 7 27.68 5.74 18.46
CA LEU A 7 27.15 6.22 17.16
C LEU A 7 27.81 7.48 16.53
N LEU A 8 28.14 7.48 15.22
CA LEU A 8 27.20 7.52 14.10
C LEU A 8 27.79 6.85 12.85
N LYS A 9 27.05 5.89 12.28
CA LYS A 9 27.25 5.46 10.89
C LYS A 9 26.65 6.54 10.00
N ILE A 10 27.50 7.20 9.22
CA ILE A 10 27.09 8.14 8.19
C ILE A 10 26.43 7.30 7.09
N ASN A 11 25.12 7.46 6.92
CA ASN A 11 24.43 6.92 5.75
C ASN A 11 24.87 7.75 4.54
N SER A 12 25.53 7.09 3.60
CA SER A 12 25.94 7.63 2.32
C SER A 12 24.72 7.93 1.44
N TRP A 13 24.34 9.20 1.32
CA TRP A 13 23.61 9.70 0.16
C TRP A 13 24.62 10.46 -0.70
N ALA A 14 25.09 9.83 -1.77
CA ALA A 14 25.96 10.47 -2.75
C ALA A 14 25.14 11.46 -3.58
N GLY A 15 25.22 12.75 -3.23
CA GLY A 15 24.77 13.84 -4.10
C GLY A 15 25.72 13.98 -5.29
N THR A 16 25.17 14.11 -6.51
CA THR A 16 25.96 14.36 -7.72
C THR A 16 26.57 15.76 -7.69
N VAL A 17 27.90 15.83 -7.82
CA VAL A 17 28.65 17.08 -8.00
C VAL A 17 28.63 17.43 -9.49
N THR A 18 28.25 18.65 -9.87
CA THR A 18 28.35 19.12 -11.26
C THR A 18 29.80 19.47 -11.60
N HIS A 19 30.30 18.96 -12.74
CA HIS A 19 31.71 19.03 -13.16
C HIS A 19 32.25 20.43 -13.51
N ALA A 20 31.43 21.49 -13.41
CA ALA A 20 31.83 22.84 -13.83
C ALA A 20 32.35 23.73 -12.68
N THR A 21 31.89 23.55 -11.44
CA THR A 21 32.16 24.54 -10.38
C THR A 21 32.49 23.96 -9.00
N GLY A 22 32.30 22.67 -8.74
CA GLY A 22 32.80 22.00 -7.52
C GLY A 22 32.27 22.56 -6.18
N LEU A 23 31.17 23.32 -6.20
CA LEU A 23 30.52 23.84 -4.98
C LEU A 23 29.30 22.99 -4.62
N PRO A 24 29.07 22.69 -3.31
CA PRO A 24 27.83 22.08 -2.88
C PRO A 24 26.68 23.09 -3.08
N GLU A 25 25.70 22.73 -3.90
CA GLU A 25 24.51 23.52 -4.17
C GLU A 25 23.58 23.45 -2.94
N PHE A 26 23.91 24.22 -1.90
CA PHE A 26 23.00 24.46 -0.78
C PHE A 26 21.99 25.54 -1.19
N SER A 27 20.98 25.12 -1.95
CA SER A 27 19.66 25.74 -1.86
C SER A 27 18.68 24.62 -1.58
N PRO A 28 18.08 24.52 -0.38
CA PRO A 28 16.85 23.75 -0.26
C PRO A 28 15.88 24.36 -1.28
N LYS A 29 15.50 23.59 -2.30
CA LYS A 29 14.29 23.91 -3.03
C LYS A 29 13.19 23.74 -1.99
N GLU A 30 12.64 24.86 -1.52
CA GLU A 30 11.32 24.80 -0.91
C GLU A 30 10.43 24.13 -1.96
N ASP A 31 9.85 22.99 -1.62
CA ASP A 31 8.82 22.36 -2.45
C ASP A 31 7.60 23.29 -2.40
N LYS A 32 7.59 24.28 -3.29
CA LYS A 32 6.52 25.25 -3.38
C LYS A 32 5.33 24.56 -4.03
N GLU A 33 4.40 24.10 -3.20
CA GLU A 33 3.11 23.54 -3.63
C GLU A 33 1.99 24.57 -3.39
N GLY A 34 0.94 24.54 -4.23
CA GLY A 34 -0.25 25.40 -4.07
C GLY A 34 -0.27 26.65 -4.96
N HIS A 35 -0.91 27.72 -4.47
CA HIS A 35 -1.19 28.94 -5.23
C HIS A 35 -0.60 30.19 -4.57
N TYR A 36 -0.29 31.20 -5.38
CA TYR A 36 0.19 32.50 -4.93
C TYR A 36 -0.47 33.63 -5.72
N ILE A 37 -0.52 34.82 -5.12
CA ILE A 37 -0.92 36.07 -5.80
C ILE A 37 0.34 36.71 -6.38
N TRP A 38 0.31 37.08 -7.65
CA TRP A 38 1.41 37.78 -8.29
C TRP A 38 1.42 39.25 -7.88
N ARG A 39 2.51 39.70 -7.26
CA ARG A 39 2.73 41.09 -6.87
C ARG A 39 3.88 41.71 -7.61
N THR A 40 3.78 43.00 -7.86
CA THR A 40 4.75 43.82 -8.57
C THR A 40 5.07 45.07 -7.75
N MET A 41 6.25 45.65 -7.97
CA MET A 41 6.61 46.94 -7.38
C MET A 41 5.77 48.11 -7.92
N GLY A 42 4.95 47.90 -8.96
CA GLY A 42 4.09 48.91 -9.56
C GLY A 42 4.80 50.09 -10.23
N ASP A 43 6.13 49.99 -10.47
CA ASP A 43 6.91 51.07 -11.08
C ASP A 43 7.09 50.90 -12.60
N SER A 44 7.53 51.97 -13.27
CA SER A 44 7.71 51.99 -14.73
C SER A 44 8.77 51.02 -15.26
N LYS A 45 9.53 50.36 -14.37
CA LYS A 45 10.52 49.33 -14.71
C LYS A 45 9.94 47.92 -14.71
N VAL A 46 8.71 47.73 -14.22
CA VAL A 46 7.97 46.47 -14.35
C VAL A 46 7.63 46.26 -15.83
N ARG A 47 7.96 45.06 -16.35
CA ARG A 47 7.61 44.68 -17.73
C ARG A 47 6.08 44.68 -17.87
N SER A 48 5.55 45.13 -19.01
CA SER A 48 4.10 45.23 -19.24
C SER A 48 3.37 43.90 -18.95
N SER A 49 3.91 42.78 -19.43
CA SER A 49 3.36 41.44 -19.20
C SER A 49 3.34 41.01 -17.73
N HIS A 50 4.19 41.58 -16.87
CA HIS A 50 4.18 41.32 -15.43
C HIS A 50 3.19 42.24 -14.71
N SER A 51 3.04 43.48 -15.16
CA SER A 51 2.06 44.42 -14.63
C SER A 51 0.63 43.92 -14.86
N GLU A 52 0.37 43.27 -16.00
CA GLU A 52 -0.92 42.65 -16.31
C GLU A 52 -1.30 41.53 -15.32
N ARG A 53 -0.31 40.91 -14.67
CA ARG A 53 -0.50 39.81 -13.71
C ARG A 53 -0.74 40.29 -12.29
N GLU A 54 -0.57 41.57 -12.00
CA GLU A 54 -0.75 42.13 -10.65
C GLU A 54 -2.09 41.70 -10.04
N GLY A 55 -2.04 41.09 -8.86
CA GLY A 55 -3.22 40.63 -8.13
C GLY A 55 -3.84 39.33 -8.64
N GLN A 56 -3.35 38.74 -9.74
CA GLN A 56 -3.86 37.46 -10.24
C GLN A 56 -3.25 36.27 -9.48
N VAL A 57 -3.99 35.18 -9.39
CA VAL A 57 -3.59 33.94 -8.71
C VAL A 57 -2.96 32.97 -9.72
N PHE A 58 -1.80 32.41 -9.38
CA PHE A 58 -1.10 31.40 -10.17
C PHE A 58 -0.76 30.18 -9.32
N SER A 59 -0.70 29.01 -9.96
CA SER A 59 -0.23 27.77 -9.34
C SER A 59 1.28 27.66 -9.47
N TRP A 60 1.94 27.12 -8.45
CA TRP A 60 3.36 26.76 -8.52
C TRP A 60 3.64 25.65 -9.56
N ASP A 61 2.69 24.75 -9.81
CA ASP A 61 2.85 23.64 -10.77
C ASP A 61 2.68 24.08 -12.24
N HIS A 62 1.97 25.19 -12.45
CA HIS A 62 1.63 25.70 -13.79
C HIS A 62 2.06 27.17 -13.93
N PRO A 63 3.37 27.45 -14.04
CA PRO A 63 3.87 28.80 -14.19
C PRO A 63 3.33 29.47 -15.46
N PRO A 64 3.01 30.77 -15.40
CA PRO A 64 2.70 31.52 -16.60
C PRO A 64 3.95 31.67 -17.48
N ALA A 65 3.75 32.02 -18.77
CA ALA A 65 4.86 32.24 -19.69
C ALA A 65 5.89 33.24 -19.13
N GLY A 66 7.17 32.89 -19.10
CA GLY A 66 8.22 33.70 -18.47
C GLY A 66 8.53 33.38 -17.01
N GLY A 67 7.89 32.35 -16.44
CA GLY A 67 8.23 31.80 -15.12
C GLY A 67 7.49 32.46 -13.95
N HIS A 68 7.91 32.12 -12.74
CA HIS A 68 7.36 32.66 -11.50
C HIS A 68 7.88 34.08 -11.20
N PRO A 69 7.18 34.87 -10.37
CA PRO A 69 7.65 36.20 -10.00
C PRO A 69 9.02 36.11 -9.31
N GLY A 70 9.95 36.97 -9.71
CA GLY A 70 11.31 37.02 -9.17
C GLY A 70 12.36 36.19 -9.91
N GLU A 71 11.98 35.28 -10.82
CA GLU A 71 12.94 34.36 -11.48
C GLU A 71 13.75 35.03 -12.61
N ALA A 72 13.15 35.97 -13.34
CA ALA A 72 13.84 36.65 -14.43
C ALA A 72 14.87 37.68 -13.91
N PRO A 73 16.02 37.88 -14.58
CA PRO A 73 16.98 38.91 -14.21
C PRO A 73 16.35 40.30 -14.12
N GLY A 74 16.61 40.99 -13.01
CA GLY A 74 16.05 42.30 -12.71
C GLY A 74 14.53 42.31 -12.50
N CYS A 75 13.89 41.16 -12.27
CA CYS A 75 12.47 41.10 -11.97
C CYS A 75 12.18 41.81 -10.64
N ARG A 76 11.09 42.57 -10.61
CA ARG A 76 10.64 43.38 -9.47
C ARG A 76 9.26 42.91 -9.00
N CYS A 77 9.05 41.60 -9.08
CA CYS A 77 7.81 40.93 -8.73
C CYS A 77 8.10 39.90 -7.64
N TRP A 78 7.12 39.61 -6.79
CA TRP A 78 7.22 38.58 -5.77
C TRP A 78 5.91 37.80 -5.64
N PRO A 79 5.96 36.54 -5.19
CA PRO A 79 4.77 35.79 -4.85
C PRO A 79 4.27 36.23 -3.47
N GLU A 80 3.00 36.65 -3.37
CA GLU A 80 2.31 36.75 -2.09
C GLU A 80 1.59 35.43 -1.80
N ALA A 81 1.79 34.85 -0.62
CA ALA A 81 1.17 33.59 -0.25
C ALA A 81 -0.36 33.74 -0.19
N VAL A 82 -1.09 32.88 -0.90
CA VAL A 82 -2.54 32.75 -0.71
C VAL A 82 -2.73 32.00 0.60
N LYS A 83 -3.31 32.66 1.60
CA LYS A 83 -3.91 31.95 2.73
C LYS A 83 -5.20 31.34 2.21
N VAL A 84 -5.14 30.10 1.73
CA VAL A 84 -6.37 29.33 1.58
C VAL A 84 -6.84 29.10 3.00
N GLU A 85 -7.81 29.88 3.44
CA GLU A 85 -8.49 29.65 4.71
C GLU A 85 -9.09 28.25 4.57
N LYS A 86 -8.46 27.25 5.20
CA LYS A 86 -8.92 25.88 5.12
C LYS A 86 -10.31 25.87 5.73
N ASP A 87 -11.31 25.52 4.94
CA ASP A 87 -12.68 25.43 5.44
C ASP A 87 -12.74 24.24 6.41
N CYS A 88 -12.69 24.55 7.70
CA CYS A 88 -12.74 23.57 8.77
C CYS A 88 -14.06 22.77 8.73
N GLU A 89 -15.14 23.35 8.19
CA GLU A 89 -16.41 22.65 8.01
C GLU A 89 -16.30 21.62 6.88
N GLU A 90 -15.69 22.00 5.75
CA GLU A 90 -15.42 21.07 4.64
C GLU A 90 -14.53 19.90 5.08
N LEU A 91 -13.44 20.19 5.81
CA LEU A 91 -12.54 19.16 6.32
C LEU A 91 -13.24 18.24 7.33
N ARG A 92 -14.10 18.77 8.21
CA ARG A 92 -14.93 17.94 9.11
C ARG A 92 -15.82 16.98 8.34
N ARG A 93 -16.50 17.45 7.30
CA ARG A 93 -17.35 16.60 6.44
C ARG A 93 -16.53 15.50 5.75
N LYS A 94 -15.32 15.82 5.28
CA LYS A 94 -14.41 14.83 4.66
C LYS A 94 -13.92 13.80 5.68
N ILE A 95 -13.56 14.22 6.89
CA ILE A 95 -13.16 13.32 7.98
C ILE A 95 -14.32 12.38 8.32
N GLU A 96 -15.52 12.89 8.54
CA GLU A 96 -16.70 12.08 8.85
C GLU A 96 -17.03 11.09 7.71
N ALA A 97 -16.95 11.52 6.46
CA ALA A 97 -17.12 10.64 5.30
C ALA A 97 -16.05 9.55 5.24
N ALA A 98 -14.78 9.88 5.50
CA ALA A 98 -13.67 8.94 5.53
C ALA A 98 -13.79 7.94 6.69
N GLU A 99 -14.24 8.37 7.87
CA GLU A 99 -14.55 7.49 9.01
C GLU A 99 -15.66 6.49 8.66
N ASN A 100 -16.74 6.96 8.04
CA ASN A 100 -17.81 6.09 7.56
C ASN A 100 -17.33 5.09 6.52
N ASN A 101 -16.45 5.50 5.60
CA ASN A 101 -15.86 4.61 4.60
C ASN A 101 -14.94 3.57 5.25
N LEU A 102 -14.10 3.97 6.22
CA LEU A 102 -13.24 3.08 6.97
C LEU A 102 -14.07 2.05 7.76
N GLN A 103 -15.15 2.48 8.43
CA GLN A 103 -16.05 1.57 9.14
C GLN A 103 -16.67 0.53 8.20
N LYS A 104 -17.13 0.94 7.01
CA LYS A 104 -17.64 0.00 5.99
C LYS A 104 -16.56 -0.96 5.50
N ALA A 105 -15.32 -0.48 5.34
CA ALA A 105 -14.20 -1.33 4.95
C ALA A 105 -13.85 -2.36 6.04
N GLU A 106 -13.88 -1.96 7.31
CA GLU A 106 -13.70 -2.87 8.45
C GLU A 106 -14.79 -3.94 8.50
N GLN A 107 -16.05 -3.58 8.25
CA GLN A 107 -17.14 -4.55 8.14
C GLN A 107 -16.88 -5.57 7.02
N ARG A 108 -16.46 -5.10 5.83
CA ARG A 108 -16.10 -5.99 4.71
C ARG A 108 -14.90 -6.88 5.04
N PHE A 109 -13.91 -6.35 5.75
CA PHE A 109 -12.77 -7.12 6.21
C PHE A 109 -13.19 -8.23 7.18
N ASN A 110 -14.03 -7.91 8.16
CA ASN A 110 -14.51 -8.91 9.12
C ASN A 110 -15.30 -10.03 8.45
N GLU A 111 -16.15 -9.70 7.48
CA GLU A 111 -16.89 -10.70 6.69
C GLU A 111 -15.95 -11.55 5.83
N ALA A 112 -15.00 -10.93 5.11
CA ALA A 112 -14.02 -11.65 4.30
C ALA A 112 -13.12 -12.56 5.16
N ALA A 113 -12.71 -12.10 6.34
CA ALA A 113 -11.92 -12.88 7.29
C ALA A 113 -12.70 -14.12 7.79
N LYS A 114 -14.00 -13.97 8.04
CA LYS A 114 -14.86 -15.10 8.40
C LYS A 114 -14.92 -16.13 7.26
N GLN A 115 -15.19 -15.69 6.04
CA GLN A 115 -15.25 -16.57 4.86
C GLN A 115 -13.90 -17.25 4.57
N PHE A 116 -12.80 -16.54 4.77
CA PHE A 116 -11.46 -17.10 4.63
C PHE A 116 -11.19 -18.21 5.65
N ASN A 117 -11.54 -17.98 6.93
CA ASN A 117 -11.39 -19.00 7.98
C ASN A 117 -12.26 -20.24 7.68
N GLU A 118 -13.51 -20.03 7.28
CA GLU A 118 -14.43 -21.13 6.88
C GLU A 118 -13.86 -21.92 5.68
N ALA A 119 -13.32 -21.24 4.67
CA ALA A 119 -12.71 -21.89 3.51
C ALA A 119 -11.41 -22.63 3.87
N GLN A 120 -10.61 -22.13 4.82
CA GLN A 120 -9.44 -22.83 5.35
C GLN A 120 -9.83 -24.13 6.04
N GLU A 121 -10.85 -24.10 6.89
CA GLU A 121 -11.37 -25.28 7.57
C GLU A 121 -11.92 -26.30 6.56
N ALA A 122 -12.65 -25.86 5.55
CA ALA A 122 -13.16 -26.73 4.48
C ALA A 122 -12.03 -27.43 3.72
N ILE A 123 -10.95 -26.72 3.36
CA ILE A 123 -9.77 -27.35 2.73
C ILE A 123 -9.11 -28.38 3.64
N LEU A 124 -8.98 -28.09 4.93
CA LEU A 124 -8.36 -29.02 5.88
C LEU A 124 -9.20 -30.29 6.00
N GLN A 125 -10.51 -30.15 6.13
CA GLN A 125 -11.46 -31.28 6.14
C GLN A 125 -11.38 -32.08 4.84
N LYS A 126 -11.27 -31.41 3.69
CA LYS A 126 -11.14 -32.08 2.40
C LYS A 126 -9.86 -32.89 2.30
N ARG A 127 -8.74 -32.35 2.79
CA ARG A 127 -7.47 -33.09 2.85
C ARG A 127 -7.57 -34.32 3.74
N GLU A 128 -8.21 -34.21 4.91
CA GLU A 128 -8.45 -35.35 5.80
C GLU A 128 -9.35 -36.42 5.15
N GLU A 129 -10.37 -36.00 4.40
CA GLU A 129 -11.23 -36.91 3.63
C GLU A 129 -10.43 -37.68 2.57
N CYS A 130 -9.65 -36.96 1.75
CA CYS A 130 -8.83 -37.57 0.71
C CYS A 130 -7.75 -38.46 1.30
N ASP A 131 -7.19 -38.06 2.46
CA ASP A 131 -6.29 -38.92 3.20
C ASP A 131 -7.01 -40.23 3.60
N ARG A 132 -8.21 -40.16 4.17
CA ARG A 132 -8.96 -41.37 4.51
C ARG A 132 -9.17 -42.30 3.31
N GLN A 133 -9.51 -41.77 2.13
CA GLN A 133 -9.70 -42.57 0.92
C GLN A 133 -8.41 -43.30 0.48
N VAL A 134 -7.28 -42.60 0.48
CA VAL A 134 -5.99 -43.21 0.12
C VAL A 134 -5.58 -44.25 1.17
N LYS A 135 -5.85 -44.01 2.45
CA LYS A 135 -5.58 -44.97 3.52
C LYS A 135 -6.39 -46.26 3.33
N GLU A 136 -7.67 -46.15 2.98
CA GLU A 136 -8.52 -47.30 2.66
C GLU A 136 -7.94 -48.11 1.48
N PHE A 137 -7.56 -47.45 0.38
CA PHE A 137 -6.91 -48.09 -0.76
C PHE A 137 -5.60 -48.81 -0.38
N LEU A 138 -4.74 -48.17 0.42
CA LEU A 138 -3.47 -48.77 0.83
C LEU A 138 -3.67 -49.98 1.75
N ILE A 139 -4.71 -49.99 2.59
CA ILE A 139 -5.06 -51.17 3.41
C ILE A 139 -5.45 -52.34 2.51
N GLU A 140 -6.30 -52.11 1.51
CA GLU A 140 -6.72 -53.14 0.54
C GLU A 140 -5.54 -53.67 -0.29
N ALA A 141 -4.59 -52.81 -0.63
CA ALA A 141 -3.38 -53.17 -1.36
C ALA A 141 -2.31 -53.89 -0.50
N GLY A 142 -2.60 -54.17 0.79
CA GLY A 142 -1.69 -54.90 1.68
C GLY A 142 -0.66 -54.02 2.41
N PHE A 143 -0.80 -52.70 2.35
CA PHE A 143 0.09 -51.72 3.00
C PHE A 143 -0.43 -51.20 4.36
N GLY A 144 -1.53 -51.78 4.88
CA GLY A 144 -2.19 -51.31 6.10
C GLY A 144 -1.40 -51.42 7.42
N GLY A 145 -0.25 -52.10 7.42
CA GLY A 145 0.60 -52.29 8.61
C GLY A 145 1.59 -51.15 8.90
N ILE A 146 1.63 -50.11 8.06
CA ILE A 146 2.66 -49.07 8.13
C ILE A 146 2.12 -47.86 8.89
N ALA A 147 2.70 -47.59 10.07
CA ALA A 147 2.31 -46.48 10.92
C ALA A 147 2.83 -45.15 10.35
N GLY A 148 1.91 -44.27 9.92
CA GLY A 148 2.20 -42.89 9.52
C GLY A 148 1.16 -42.33 8.55
N GLY A 149 1.03 -40.99 8.51
CA GLY A 149 0.17 -40.29 7.56
C GLY A 149 0.64 -40.49 6.11
N ILE A 150 -0.19 -40.10 5.14
CA ILE A 150 0.00 -40.46 3.73
C ILE A 150 1.12 -39.63 3.09
N THR A 151 1.44 -38.48 3.68
CA THR A 151 2.59 -37.68 3.28
C THR A 151 3.93 -38.23 3.76
N GLY A 152 3.98 -39.29 4.59
CA GLY A 152 5.27 -39.79 5.11
C GLY A 152 5.37 -41.26 5.55
N GLY A 153 4.26 -41.97 5.77
CA GLY A 153 4.24 -43.35 6.26
C GLY A 153 3.96 -44.37 5.15
N ALA A 154 2.69 -44.77 5.01
CA ALA A 154 2.29 -45.86 4.11
C ALA A 154 2.54 -45.56 2.61
N LEU A 155 2.30 -44.33 2.15
CA LEU A 155 2.66 -43.92 0.77
C LEU A 155 4.17 -43.86 0.57
N GLY A 156 4.90 -43.40 1.59
CA GLY A 156 6.36 -43.35 1.58
C GLY A 156 6.95 -44.74 1.40
N ALA A 157 6.45 -45.71 2.17
CA ALA A 157 6.80 -47.10 1.97
C ALA A 157 6.38 -47.63 0.60
N ALA A 158 5.16 -47.34 0.11
CA ALA A 158 4.73 -47.75 -1.23
C ALA A 158 5.63 -47.17 -2.36
N ARG A 159 6.18 -45.96 -2.17
CA ARG A 159 7.17 -45.36 -3.09
C ARG A 159 8.52 -46.07 -3.05
N GLU A 160 8.99 -46.49 -1.87
CA GLU A 160 10.30 -47.18 -1.69
C GLU A 160 10.34 -48.55 -2.37
N ILE A 161 9.24 -49.29 -2.38
CA ILE A 161 9.15 -50.61 -3.03
C ILE A 161 8.97 -50.50 -4.54
N GLY A 162 8.92 -49.27 -5.08
CA GLY A 162 8.79 -49.00 -6.51
C GLY A 162 7.54 -49.64 -7.09
N GLY A 163 6.36 -49.08 -6.81
CA GLY A 163 5.09 -49.70 -7.19
C GLY A 163 4.09 -48.75 -7.85
N SER A 164 3.40 -49.27 -8.87
CA SER A 164 2.17 -48.69 -9.43
C SER A 164 1.15 -48.31 -8.36
N VAL A 165 1.17 -48.98 -7.19
CA VAL A 165 0.32 -48.69 -6.02
C VAL A 165 0.52 -47.27 -5.49
N ALA A 166 1.77 -46.78 -5.40
CA ALA A 166 2.02 -45.40 -4.97
C ALA A 166 1.45 -44.39 -5.97
N MET A 167 1.60 -44.67 -7.27
CA MET A 167 1.04 -43.85 -8.35
C MET A 167 -0.50 -43.82 -8.29
N HIS A 168 -1.16 -44.96 -8.06
CA HIS A 168 -2.62 -45.00 -7.90
C HIS A 168 -3.09 -44.26 -6.64
N ALA A 169 -2.35 -44.36 -5.53
CA ALA A 169 -2.66 -43.63 -4.31
C ALA A 169 -2.54 -42.11 -4.51
N GLU A 170 -1.54 -41.64 -5.28
CA GLU A 170 -1.42 -40.24 -5.67
C GLU A 170 -2.56 -39.80 -6.61
N ASP A 171 -2.95 -40.64 -7.58
CA ASP A 171 -4.08 -40.36 -8.47
C ASP A 171 -5.42 -40.29 -7.70
N ILE A 172 -5.63 -41.17 -6.71
CA ILE A 172 -6.80 -41.13 -5.83
C ILE A 172 -6.83 -39.83 -5.02
N TYR A 173 -5.69 -39.44 -4.43
CA TYR A 173 -5.61 -38.19 -3.68
C TYR A 173 -5.88 -36.97 -4.57
N GLY A 174 -5.22 -36.91 -5.73
CA GLY A 174 -5.37 -35.82 -6.70
C GLY A 174 -6.81 -35.71 -7.18
N SER A 175 -7.40 -36.82 -7.62
CA SER A 175 -8.81 -36.87 -8.04
C SER A 175 -9.76 -36.46 -6.92
N CYS A 176 -9.53 -36.89 -5.68
CA CYS A 176 -10.36 -36.49 -4.55
C CYS A 176 -10.32 -34.97 -4.28
N ILE A 177 -9.14 -34.34 -4.37
CA ILE A 177 -8.98 -32.89 -4.23
C ILE A 177 -9.64 -32.15 -5.40
N ASP A 178 -9.44 -32.65 -6.63
CA ASP A 178 -9.94 -32.01 -7.87
C ASP A 178 -11.46 -32.17 -8.06
N ASN A 179 -12.08 -33.20 -7.48
CA ASN A 179 -13.53 -33.38 -7.47
C ASN A 179 -14.25 -32.38 -6.54
N GLY A 180 -13.51 -31.67 -5.70
CA GLY A 180 -14.01 -30.65 -4.80
C GLY A 180 -13.99 -29.24 -5.39
N ASN A 181 -14.71 -28.31 -4.75
CA ASN A 181 -14.59 -26.87 -5.06
C ASN A 181 -13.89 -26.09 -3.95
N GLU A 182 -13.43 -26.76 -2.88
CA GLU A 182 -12.83 -26.15 -1.69
C GLU A 182 -11.55 -25.38 -2.03
N SER A 183 -10.75 -25.90 -2.98
CA SER A 183 -9.56 -25.19 -3.48
C SER A 183 -9.90 -23.84 -4.12
N ASP A 184 -10.95 -23.81 -4.93
CA ASP A 184 -11.38 -22.60 -5.62
C ASP A 184 -12.09 -21.63 -4.67
N GLN A 185 -12.87 -22.14 -3.73
CA GLN A 185 -13.49 -21.35 -2.67
C GLN A 185 -12.45 -20.67 -1.78
N TYR A 186 -11.39 -21.39 -1.39
CA TYR A 186 -10.28 -20.81 -0.63
C TYR A 186 -9.54 -19.74 -1.41
N LYS A 187 -9.21 -19.97 -2.70
CA LYS A 187 -8.57 -18.95 -3.55
C LYS A 187 -9.43 -17.69 -3.62
N LYS A 188 -10.72 -17.87 -3.88
CA LYS A 188 -11.68 -16.75 -3.92
C LYS A 188 -11.75 -16.01 -2.58
N ALA A 189 -11.89 -16.72 -1.46
CA ALA A 189 -11.95 -16.11 -0.14
C ALA A 189 -10.65 -15.39 0.24
N LYS A 190 -9.50 -15.92 -0.19
CA LYS A 190 -8.20 -15.27 -0.05
C LYS A 190 -8.13 -13.97 -0.85
N ASP A 191 -8.52 -14.00 -2.12
CA ASP A 191 -8.53 -12.81 -2.98
C ASP A 191 -9.47 -11.72 -2.43
N GLU A 192 -10.62 -12.12 -1.88
CA GLU A 192 -11.56 -11.21 -1.22
C GLU A 192 -10.97 -10.61 0.06
N MET A 193 -10.26 -11.40 0.88
CA MET A 193 -9.57 -10.93 2.07
C MET A 193 -8.44 -9.95 1.72
N ASP A 194 -7.61 -10.27 0.72
CA ASP A 194 -6.53 -9.40 0.25
C ASP A 194 -7.08 -8.05 -0.29
N SER A 195 -8.19 -8.11 -1.03
CA SER A 195 -8.91 -6.92 -1.50
C SER A 195 -9.44 -6.09 -0.33
N ALA A 196 -10.06 -6.72 0.69
CA ALA A 196 -10.58 -6.03 1.85
C ALA A 196 -9.47 -5.33 2.67
N VAL A 197 -8.32 -5.98 2.85
CA VAL A 197 -7.14 -5.38 3.49
C VAL A 197 -6.68 -4.14 2.73
N SER A 198 -6.60 -4.22 1.39
CA SER A 198 -6.21 -3.08 0.54
C SER A 198 -7.13 -1.88 0.74
N TRP A 199 -8.45 -2.09 0.74
CA TRP A 199 -9.42 -1.01 0.95
C TRP A 199 -9.31 -0.39 2.36
N MET A 200 -9.15 -1.22 3.38
CA MET A 200 -8.97 -0.74 4.76
C MET A 200 -7.71 0.14 4.88
N MET A 201 -6.59 -0.27 4.27
CA MET A 201 -5.36 0.53 4.25
C MET A 201 -5.55 1.86 3.51
N TYR A 202 -6.25 1.83 2.36
CA TYR A 202 -6.56 3.03 1.59
C TYR A 202 -7.35 4.05 2.42
N TYR A 203 -8.49 3.65 3.00
CA TYR A 203 -9.34 4.57 3.75
C TYR A 203 -8.69 5.05 5.05
N ARG A 204 -7.86 4.22 5.69
CA ARG A 204 -7.07 4.65 6.85
C ARG A 204 -6.12 5.78 6.47
N LYS A 205 -5.39 5.62 5.35
CA LYS A 205 -4.46 6.65 4.86
C LYS A 205 -5.18 7.93 4.47
N GLU A 206 -6.34 7.83 3.82
CA GLU A 206 -7.18 8.98 3.46
C GLU A 206 -7.63 9.74 4.73
N LEU A 207 -8.13 9.02 5.73
CA LEU A 207 -8.54 9.59 7.02
C LEU A 207 -7.37 10.27 7.75
N GLU A 208 -6.20 9.64 7.77
CA GLU A 208 -4.97 10.24 8.33
C GLU A 208 -4.58 11.53 7.61
N GLY A 209 -4.73 11.58 6.28
CA GLY A 209 -4.51 12.78 5.47
C GLY A 209 -5.41 13.93 5.89
N TYR A 210 -6.73 13.71 5.91
CA TYR A 210 -7.68 14.76 6.31
C TYR A 210 -7.51 15.21 7.76
N ARG A 211 -7.22 14.29 8.68
CA ARG A 211 -6.92 14.63 10.08
C ARG A 211 -5.67 15.49 10.20
N SER A 212 -4.60 15.15 9.48
CA SER A 212 -3.38 15.96 9.46
C SER A 212 -3.65 17.36 8.89
N GLU A 213 -4.42 17.46 7.81
CA GLU A 213 -4.80 18.74 7.23
C GLU A 213 -5.63 19.62 8.19
N TYR A 214 -6.54 19.00 8.93
CA TYR A 214 -7.38 19.65 9.94
C TYR A 214 -6.57 20.19 11.13
N GLU A 215 -5.60 19.41 11.61
CA GLU A 215 -4.66 19.84 12.66
C GLU A 215 -3.76 20.99 12.20
N GLN A 216 -3.18 20.88 11.00
CA GLN A 216 -2.34 21.94 10.42
C GLN A 216 -3.12 23.23 10.17
N GLY A 217 -4.41 23.12 9.82
CA GLY A 217 -5.32 24.25 9.64
C GLY A 217 -5.68 24.98 10.94
N LYS A 218 -5.24 24.50 12.11
CA LYS A 218 -5.64 24.99 13.43
C LYS A 218 -7.17 25.02 13.61
N CYS A 219 -7.88 24.08 13.01
CA CYS A 219 -9.33 23.94 13.14
C CYS A 219 -9.77 23.42 14.53
N GLN A 220 -8.82 23.06 15.39
CA GLN A 220 -9.00 22.83 16.82
C GLN A 220 -8.95 24.19 17.55
N GLY A 221 -10.04 24.94 17.46
CA GLY A 221 -10.23 26.24 18.13
C GLY A 221 -11.68 26.41 18.55
#